data_AF-A0ABD5P129-F1
#
_entry.id   AF-A0ABD5P129-F1
#
_cell.length_a   1.000
_cell.length_b   1.000
_cell.length_c   1.000
_cell.angle_alpha   90.00
_cell.angle_beta   90.00
_cell.angle_gamma   90.00
#
_symmetry.space_group_name_H-M   'P 1'
#
loop_
_entity.id
_entity.type
_entity.pdbx_description
1 polymer ?
#
loop_
_entity_poly.entity_id
_entity_poly.type
_entity_poly.pdbx_seq_one_letter_code
_entity_poly.pdbx_strand_id
1 'polypeptide(L)'
;MHTAAMEHSNVENVGAISFDLDDTLIRYERSPGELLRVCFSHLDLEPIFSVEEYYGRYDEFAETCDSMAELRSECFATLAAENGYERQLGKDVAAVFDDERDQSNVTLLPSAARLLDELAREYRLAIGL
;
A
#
# COMPACT_ATOMS: atom_id res chain seq x y z
N MET A 1 -37.93 12.77 -12.24
CA MET A 1 -37.41 11.41 -12.50
C MET A 1 -36.30 11.58 -13.54
N HIS A 2 -35.06 11.73 -13.10
CA HIS A 2 -33.91 12.04 -13.96
C HIS A 2 -33.06 10.78 -14.05
N THR A 3 -33.15 10.07 -15.16
CA THR A 3 -32.30 8.91 -15.47
C THR A 3 -30.98 9.47 -15.99
N ALA A 4 -29.93 9.42 -15.18
CA ALA A 4 -28.59 9.69 -15.64
C ALA A 4 -28.21 8.59 -16.65
N ALA A 5 -27.95 8.98 -17.90
CA ALA A 5 -27.34 8.11 -18.87
C ALA A 5 -25.92 7.78 -18.38
N MET A 6 -25.63 6.50 -18.18
CA MET A 6 -24.25 6.03 -18.06
C MET A 6 -23.54 6.40 -19.37
N GLU A 7 -22.57 7.30 -19.28
CA GLU A 7 -21.67 7.61 -20.38
C GLU A 7 -20.87 6.34 -20.70
N HIS A 8 -21.28 5.61 -21.73
CA HIS A 8 -20.43 4.63 -22.36
C HIS A 8 -19.34 5.41 -23.11
N SER A 9 -18.19 5.57 -22.47
CA SER A 9 -16.98 5.97 -23.17
C SER A 9 -16.72 4.91 -24.24
N ASN A 10 -16.91 5.26 -25.51
CA ASN A 10 -16.56 4.39 -26.62
C ASN A 10 -15.04 4.36 -26.70
N VAL A 11 -14.40 3.47 -25.93
CA VAL A 11 -12.95 3.29 -25.96
C VAL A 11 -12.61 2.53 -27.23
N GLU A 12 -12.50 3.25 -28.35
CA GLU A 12 -12.11 2.60 -29.60
C GLU A 12 -10.67 2.08 -29.50
N ASN A 13 -10.57 0.75 -29.66
CA ASN A 13 -9.37 -0.08 -29.74
C ASN A 13 -8.39 0.00 -28.55
N VAL A 14 -8.82 -0.51 -27.39
CA VAL A 14 -7.95 -0.75 -26.23
C VAL A 14 -6.85 -1.75 -26.60
N GLY A 15 -5.59 -1.29 -26.64
CA GLY A 15 -4.44 -2.15 -26.96
C GLY A 15 -3.83 -2.88 -25.76
N ALA A 16 -4.14 -2.43 -24.54
CA ALA A 16 -3.74 -3.04 -23.27
C ALA A 16 -4.59 -2.51 -22.09
N ILE A 17 -4.73 -3.32 -21.04
CA ILE A 17 -5.35 -2.94 -19.77
C ILE A 17 -4.27 -3.01 -18.68
N SER A 18 -4.13 -1.93 -17.92
CA SER A 18 -3.23 -1.88 -16.76
C SER A 18 -4.04 -1.98 -15.48
N PHE A 19 -3.60 -2.85 -14.56
CA PHE A 19 -4.19 -3.00 -13.25
C PHE A 19 -3.26 -2.42 -12.19
N ASP A 20 -3.82 -1.66 -11.27
CA ASP A 20 -3.26 -1.52 -9.94
C ASP A 20 -3.26 -2.89 -9.22
N LEU A 21 -2.41 -3.05 -8.19
CA LEU A 21 -2.31 -4.29 -7.42
C LEU A 21 -3.13 -4.25 -6.14
N ASP A 22 -2.83 -3.30 -5.26
CA ASP A 22 -3.24 -3.33 -3.87
C ASP A 22 -4.72 -2.97 -3.71
N ASP A 23 -5.50 -3.87 -3.10
CA ASP A 23 -6.98 -3.81 -3.04
C ASP A 23 -7.70 -3.77 -4.41
N THR A 24 -6.96 -3.90 -5.52
CA THR A 24 -7.50 -4.07 -6.87
C THR A 24 -7.48 -5.54 -7.31
N LEU A 25 -6.33 -6.19 -7.22
CA LEU A 25 -6.15 -7.62 -7.58
C LEU A 25 -5.83 -8.48 -6.38
N ILE A 26 -5.12 -7.93 -5.41
CA ILE A 26 -4.60 -8.65 -4.25
C ILE A 26 -4.92 -7.92 -2.95
N ARG A 27 -4.90 -8.67 -1.85
CA ARG A 27 -4.87 -8.12 -0.50
C ARG A 27 -3.80 -8.83 0.32
N TYR A 28 -2.99 -8.07 1.03
CA TYR A 28 -2.07 -8.62 2.01
C TYR A 28 -2.83 -9.38 3.10
N GLU A 29 -2.35 -10.58 3.47
CA GLU A 29 -2.98 -11.35 4.56
C GLU A 29 -2.88 -10.64 5.90
N ARG A 30 -1.81 -9.85 6.10
CA ARG A 30 -1.67 -8.94 7.23
C ARG A 30 -1.84 -7.51 6.75
N SER A 31 -2.75 -6.78 7.37
CA SER A 31 -2.87 -5.35 7.13
C SER A 31 -1.61 -4.62 7.61
N PRO A 32 -1.24 -3.47 6.99
CA PRO A 32 -0.13 -2.65 7.46
C PRO A 32 -0.22 -2.25 8.93
N GLY A 33 -1.44 -2.06 9.47
CA GLY A 33 -1.64 -1.79 10.90
C GLY A 33 -1.42 -3.00 11.82
N GLU A 34 -1.65 -4.24 11.35
CA GLU A 34 -1.27 -5.45 12.09
C GLU A 34 0.24 -5.65 12.07
N LEU A 35 0.87 -5.44 10.91
CA LEU A 35 2.32 -5.49 10.77
C LEU A 35 3.01 -4.48 11.69
N LEU A 36 2.51 -3.25 11.73
CA LEU A 36 3.05 -2.20 12.59
C LEU A 36 2.98 -2.57 14.09
N ARG A 37 1.88 -3.21 14.53
CA ARG A 37 1.76 -3.73 15.91
C ARG A 37 2.79 -4.82 16.22
N VAL A 38 3.07 -5.70 15.27
CA VAL A 38 4.13 -6.71 15.40
C VAL A 38 5.49 -6.04 15.52
N CYS A 39 5.76 -5.00 14.73
CA CYS A 39 7.04 -4.27 14.78
C CYS A 39 7.28 -3.64 16.15
N PHE A 40 6.28 -2.97 16.73
CA PHE A 40 6.38 -2.43 18.08
C PHE A 40 6.63 -3.54 19.12
N SER A 41 5.92 -4.67 18.99
CA SER A 41 6.12 -5.82 19.88
C SER A 41 7.52 -6.42 19.78
N HIS A 42 8.12 -6.47 18.58
CA HIS A 42 9.50 -6.94 18.37
C HIS A 42 10.56 -6.03 19.01
N LEU A 43 10.23 -4.76 19.22
CA LEU A 43 11.11 -3.77 19.85
C LEU A 43 10.78 -3.55 21.34
N ASP A 44 9.90 -4.36 21.93
CA ASP A 44 9.39 -4.20 23.30
C ASP A 44 8.79 -2.80 23.55
N LEU A 45 8.08 -2.25 22.54
CA LEU A 45 7.44 -0.94 22.58
C LEU A 45 5.91 -1.07 22.65
N GLU A 46 5.29 -0.17 23.40
CA GLU A 46 3.88 0.16 23.18
C GLU A 46 3.73 0.93 21.85
N PRO A 47 2.59 0.86 21.15
CA PRO A 47 2.38 1.61 19.93
C PRO A 47 2.54 3.11 20.14
N ILE A 48 3.53 3.70 19.47
CA ILE A 48 3.85 5.13 19.59
C ILE A 48 3.19 6.00 18.50
N PHE A 49 2.60 5.37 17.49
CA PHE A 49 1.74 5.98 16.47
C PHE A 49 0.87 4.90 15.81
N SER A 50 -0.18 5.34 15.12
CA SER A 50 -1.15 4.51 14.39
C SER A 50 -0.83 4.40 12.90
N VAL A 51 -1.47 3.44 12.22
CA VAL A 51 -1.31 3.28 10.77
C VAL A 51 -2.00 4.42 10.01
N GLU A 52 -3.07 4.99 10.58
CA GLU A 52 -3.77 6.15 10.04
C GLU A 52 -2.88 7.41 10.06
N GLU A 53 -2.14 7.62 11.15
CA GLU A 53 -1.15 8.70 11.24
C GLU A 53 0.00 8.51 10.24
N TYR A 54 0.44 7.27 10.03
CA TYR A 54 1.39 6.94 8.97
C TYR A 54 0.85 7.29 7.58
N TYR A 55 -0.35 6.83 7.23
CA TYR A 55 -0.94 7.16 5.93
C TYR A 55 -1.19 8.65 5.75
N GLY A 56 -1.54 9.37 6.82
CA GLY A 56 -1.71 10.82 6.80
C GLY A 56 -0.44 11.62 6.45
N ARG A 57 0.74 11.00 6.55
CA ARG A 57 2.03 11.61 6.17
C ARG A 57 2.59 11.10 4.85
N TYR A 58 1.90 10.17 4.21
CA TYR A 58 2.43 9.50 3.03
C TYR A 58 2.71 10.49 1.89
N ASP A 59 1.77 11.38 1.61
CA ASP A 59 1.88 12.38 0.53
C ASP A 59 3.02 13.38 0.76
N GLU A 60 3.32 13.72 2.03
CA GLU A 60 4.39 14.67 2.39
C GLU A 60 5.77 14.18 1.94
N PHE A 61 6.00 12.87 2.07
CA PHE A 61 7.31 12.26 1.79
C PHE A 61 7.38 11.58 0.41
N ALA A 62 6.23 11.28 -0.21
CA ALA A 62 6.17 10.67 -1.55
C ALA A 62 6.82 11.54 -2.63
N GLU A 63 6.79 12.86 -2.51
CA GLU A 63 7.39 13.78 -3.48
C GLU A 63 8.91 13.96 -3.29
N THR A 64 9.46 13.59 -2.14
CA THR A 64 10.82 13.95 -1.72
C THR A 64 11.76 12.76 -1.53
N CYS A 65 11.23 11.55 -1.38
CA CYS A 65 12.02 10.34 -1.15
C CYS A 65 12.15 9.52 -2.44
N ASP A 66 13.33 8.95 -2.67
CA ASP A 66 13.63 8.17 -3.89
C ASP A 66 13.18 6.70 -3.77
N SER A 67 12.75 6.29 -2.57
CA SER A 67 12.27 4.92 -2.33
C SER A 67 11.20 4.84 -1.25
N MET A 68 10.39 3.79 -1.32
CA MET A 68 9.37 3.46 -0.32
C MET A 68 9.98 3.13 1.06
N ALA A 69 11.21 2.63 1.11
CA ALA A 69 11.94 2.38 2.37
C ALA A 69 12.35 3.69 3.03
N GLU A 70 12.90 4.63 2.25
CA GLU A 70 13.28 5.97 2.71
C GLU A 70 12.05 6.77 3.18
N LEU A 71 10.97 6.76 2.39
CA LEU A 71 9.69 7.38 2.73
C LEU A 71 9.19 6.88 4.09
N ARG A 72 9.14 5.56 4.30
CA ARG A 72 8.71 4.97 5.57
C ARG A 72 9.61 5.36 6.73
N SER A 73 10.93 5.29 6.53
CA SER A 73 11.91 5.70 7.54
C SER A 73 11.68 7.14 8.00
N GLU A 74 11.45 8.08 7.08
CA GLU A 74 11.22 9.49 7.44
C GLU A 74 9.83 9.75 8.03
N CYS A 75 8.78 9.07 7.54
CA CYS A 75 7.45 9.10 8.18
C CYS A 75 7.54 8.66 9.64
N PHE A 76 8.11 7.47 9.90
CA PHE A 76 8.13 6.90 11.24
C PHE A 76 9.03 7.69 12.18
N ALA A 77 10.18 8.17 11.69
CA ALA A 77 11.06 9.06 12.45
C ALA A 77 10.35 10.35 12.88
N THR A 78 9.55 10.93 11.97
CA THR A 78 8.79 12.16 12.24
C THR A 78 7.67 11.91 13.25
N LEU A 79 6.88 10.85 13.06
CA LEU A 79 5.82 10.45 13.99
C LEU A 79 6.35 10.12 15.39
N ALA A 80 7.50 9.44 15.47
CA ALA A 80 8.16 9.17 16.75
C ALA A 80 8.53 10.47 17.47
N ALA A 81 9.13 11.43 16.76
CA ALA A 81 9.51 12.72 17.33
C ALA A 81 8.31 13.53 17.82
N GLU A 82 7.21 13.55 17.06
CA GLU A 82 5.99 14.26 17.43
C GLU A 82 5.31 13.64 18.66
N ASN A 83 5.45 12.34 18.85
CA ASN A 83 4.97 11.62 20.02
C ASN A 83 5.97 11.62 21.20
N GLY A 84 7.06 12.39 21.11
CA GLY A 84 8.02 12.60 22.21
C GLY A 84 9.14 11.56 22.30
N TYR A 85 9.33 10.74 21.27
CA TYR A 85 10.39 9.75 21.18
C TYR A 85 11.57 10.25 20.32
N GLU A 86 12.70 9.57 20.40
CA GLU A 86 13.82 9.87 19.50
C GLU A 86 13.48 9.46 18.06
N ARG A 87 13.89 10.28 17.09
CA ARG A 87 13.72 9.98 15.65
C ARG A 87 14.30 8.61 15.28
N GLN A 88 15.42 8.24 15.88
CA GLN A 88 16.08 6.96 15.61
C GLN A 88 15.17 5.77 15.94
N LEU A 89 14.36 5.86 17.00
CA LEU A 89 13.40 4.82 17.34
C LEU A 89 12.40 4.58 16.22
N GLY A 90 11.90 5.65 15.59
CA GLY A 90 11.03 5.53 14.42
C GLY A 90 11.71 4.88 13.22
N LYS A 91 13.01 5.17 13.01
CA LYS A 91 13.81 4.52 11.95
C LYS A 91 14.01 3.03 12.23
N ASP A 92 14.22 2.66 13.49
CA ASP A 92 14.36 1.26 13.90
C ASP A 92 13.04 0.49 13.67
N VAL A 93 11.89 1.09 14.00
CA VAL A 93 10.56 0.55 13.68
C VAL A 93 10.40 0.38 12.16
N ALA A 94 10.87 1.33 11.35
CA ALA A 94 10.76 1.26 9.89
C ALA A 94 11.61 0.13 9.30
N ALA A 95 12.80 -0.12 9.86
CA ALA A 95 13.66 -1.23 9.47
C ALA A 95 12.98 -2.58 9.78
N VAL A 96 12.44 -2.76 10.99
CA VAL A 96 11.70 -3.97 11.36
C VAL A 96 10.46 -4.14 10.47
N PHE A 97 9.75 -3.06 10.17
CA PHE A 97 8.60 -3.11 9.27
C PHE A 97 8.98 -3.58 7.87
N ASP A 98 10.14 -3.18 7.34
CA ASP A 98 10.62 -3.64 6.04
C ASP A 98 11.00 -5.12 6.06
N ASP A 99 11.72 -5.56 7.09
CA ASP A 99 12.14 -6.95 7.26
C ASP A 99 10.94 -7.90 7.45
N GLU A 100 9.93 -7.48 8.20
CA GLU A 100 8.71 -8.26 8.46
C GLU A 100 7.72 -8.22 7.29
N ARG A 101 7.87 -7.26 6.37
CA ARG A 101 6.96 -7.12 5.22
C ARG A 101 7.28 -8.16 4.17
N ASP A 102 6.65 -9.32 4.31
CA ASP A 102 6.57 -10.31 3.24
C ASP A 102 5.65 -9.81 2.12
N GLN A 103 6.25 -9.20 1.08
CA GLN A 103 5.54 -8.69 -0.10
C GLN A 103 4.83 -9.79 -0.91
N SER A 104 5.16 -11.07 -0.65
CA SER A 104 4.51 -12.22 -1.29
C SER A 104 3.33 -12.77 -0.49
N ASN A 105 3.15 -12.33 0.76
CA ASN A 105 2.09 -12.79 1.65
C ASN A 105 0.75 -12.11 1.35
N VAL A 106 0.25 -12.39 0.15
CA VAL A 106 -0.94 -11.78 -0.43
C VAL A 106 -1.90 -12.86 -0.91
N THR A 107 -3.19 -12.54 -0.86
CA THR A 107 -4.26 -13.36 -1.42
C THR A 107 -4.87 -12.65 -2.62
N LEU A 108 -5.16 -13.38 -3.69
CA LEU A 108 -5.93 -12.86 -4.80
C LEU A 108 -7.34 -12.54 -4.33
N LEU A 109 -7.85 -11.37 -4.70
CA LEU A 109 -9.23 -11.01 -4.43
C LEU A 109 -10.19 -11.97 -5.16
N PRO A 110 -11.38 -12.24 -4.60
CA PRO A 110 -12.37 -13.10 -5.24
C PRO A 110 -12.67 -12.63 -6.66
N SER A 111 -12.68 -13.56 -7.62
CA SER A 111 -12.88 -13.31 -9.06
C SER A 111 -11.71 -12.65 -9.80
N ALA A 112 -10.65 -12.18 -9.14
CA ALA A 112 -9.50 -11.56 -9.81
C ALA A 112 -8.87 -12.53 -10.83
N ALA A 113 -8.64 -13.78 -10.44
CA ALA A 113 -8.10 -14.81 -11.34
C ALA A 113 -8.96 -15.02 -12.58
N ARG A 114 -10.29 -15.19 -12.40
CA ARG A 114 -11.22 -15.39 -13.53
C ARG A 114 -11.26 -14.17 -14.46
N LEU A 115 -11.28 -12.97 -13.89
CA LEU A 115 -11.30 -11.73 -14.66
C LEU A 115 -10.03 -11.58 -15.51
N LEU A 116 -8.86 -11.83 -14.92
CA LEU A 116 -7.58 -11.78 -15.63
C LEU A 116 -7.54 -12.83 -16.75
N ASP A 117 -8.02 -14.04 -16.51
CA ASP A 117 -8.10 -15.11 -17.53
C ASP A 117 -9.04 -14.76 -18.69
N GLU A 118 -10.13 -14.05 -18.43
CA GLU A 118 -11.07 -13.60 -19.46
C GLU A 118 -10.46 -12.45 -20.28
N LEU A 119 -9.89 -11.44 -19.61
CA LEU A 119 -9.32 -10.27 -20.29
C LEU A 119 -8.03 -10.59 -21.05
N ALA A 120 -7.20 -11.51 -20.56
CA ALA A 120 -5.97 -11.91 -21.23
C ALA A 120 -6.20 -12.56 -22.61
N ARG A 121 -7.44 -13.00 -22.90
CA ARG A 121 -7.80 -13.57 -24.22
C ARG A 121 -7.95 -12.51 -25.30
N GLU A 122 -8.26 -11.27 -24.90
CA GLU A 122 -8.62 -10.18 -25.81
C GLU A 122 -7.63 -9.00 -25.71
N TYR A 123 -7.05 -8.78 -24.53
CA TYR A 123 -6.18 -7.65 -24.24
C TYR A 123 -4.83 -8.09 -23.69
N ARG A 124 -3.80 -7.29 -23.97
CA ARG A 124 -2.53 -7.39 -23.22
C ARG A 124 -2.75 -6.81 -21.83
N LEU A 125 -2.28 -7.51 -20.80
CA LEU A 125 -2.40 -7.05 -19.41
C LEU A 125 -1.05 -6.53 -18.91
N ALA A 126 -1.10 -5.48 -18.11
CA ALA A 126 0.05 -4.88 -17.44
C ALA A 126 -0.29 -4.59 -15.98
N ILE A 127 0.75 -4.41 -15.17
CA ILE A 127 0.64 -3.85 -13.82
C ILE A 127 1.03 -2.37 -13.89
N GLY A 128 0.18 -1.50 -13.32
CA GLY A 128 0.47 -0.09 -13.14
C GLY A 128 1.52 0.06 -12.04
N LEU A 129 2.60 0.80 -12.34
CA LEU A 129 3.62 1.20 -11.37
C LEU A 129 3.18 2.47 -10.64
#